data_AF-A0A075G8C6-F1
#
_entry.id   AF-A0A075G8C6-F1
#
_cell.length_a   1.000
_cell.length_b   1.000
_cell.length_c   1.000
_cell.angle_alpha   90.00
_cell.angle_beta   90.00
_cell.angle_gamma   90.00
#
_symmetry.space_group_name_H-M   'P 1'
#
loop_
_entity.id
_entity.type
_entity.pdbx_description
1 polymer ?
#
loop_
_entity_poly.entity_id
_entity_poly.type
_entity_poly.pdbx_seq_one_letter_code
_entity_poly.pdbx_strand_id
1 'polypeptide(L)'
;MLSGKYTADFIRDASHTIHVDKNVRELIIDDKVYPVSQKKSVLSKLEPTRKNKIKVEFQERLIIENEDDIAFDHHGKEIDLSYKSTEKIVEKHPRRIQSAGDNIKKPEITIDATVNKLISKLKKPTDKGIKSLDEKIELCDILEVYVPVYEARLIGPKKKIKILRIDAVRKKTL
;
A
#
# COMPACT_ATOMS: atom_id res chain seq x y z
N MET A 1 -1.07 16.43 -2.66
CA MET A 1 -1.26 15.25 -1.78
C MET A 1 -2.53 14.55 -2.21
N LEU A 2 -2.59 13.23 -2.08
CA LEU A 2 -3.75 12.42 -2.45
C LEU A 2 -3.97 11.38 -1.36
N SER A 3 -5.23 11.04 -1.14
CA SER A 3 -5.64 9.89 -0.33
C SER A 3 -6.60 9.04 -1.15
N GLY A 4 -6.60 7.73 -0.93
CA GLY A 4 -7.50 6.85 -1.64
C GLY A 4 -7.66 5.50 -0.97
N LYS A 5 -8.72 4.82 -1.37
CA LYS A 5 -9.07 3.48 -0.96
C LYS A 5 -9.14 2.57 -2.18
N TYR A 6 -8.56 1.39 -2.06
CA TYR A 6 -8.68 0.29 -3.01
C TYR A 6 -9.42 -0.86 -2.34
N THR A 7 -10.45 -1.35 -3.02
CA THR A 7 -11.18 -2.55 -2.64
C THR A 7 -11.11 -3.55 -3.78
N ALA A 8 -10.82 -4.82 -3.46
CA ALA A 8 -10.86 -5.92 -4.41
C ALA A 8 -11.66 -7.07 -3.82
N ASP A 9 -12.74 -7.46 -4.52
CA ASP A 9 -13.52 -8.66 -4.23
C ASP A 9 -13.20 -9.71 -5.30
N PHE A 10 -12.67 -10.85 -4.87
CA PHE A 10 -12.26 -11.88 -5.80
C PHE A 10 -12.46 -13.28 -5.27
N ILE A 11 -12.65 -14.22 -6.20
CA ILE A 11 -12.69 -15.65 -5.90
C ILE A 11 -11.37 -16.26 -6.38
N ARG A 12 -10.71 -17.04 -5.52
CA ARG A 12 -9.49 -17.79 -5.86
C ARG A 12 -9.61 -19.27 -5.52
N ASP A 13 -8.88 -20.09 -6.26
CA ASP A 13 -8.60 -21.46 -5.85
C ASP A 13 -7.50 -21.47 -4.79
N ALA A 14 -7.76 -22.13 -3.67
CA ALA A 14 -6.82 -22.28 -2.56
C ALA A 14 -6.65 -23.75 -2.19
N SER A 15 -5.41 -24.16 -1.91
CA SER A 15 -5.10 -25.50 -1.42
C SER A 15 -4.63 -25.42 0.03
N HIS A 16 -5.43 -25.98 0.93
CA HIS A 16 -5.12 -26.06 2.35
C HIS A 16 -4.64 -27.44 2.74
N THR A 17 -3.75 -27.51 3.73
CA THR A 17 -3.25 -28.78 4.25
C THR A 17 -3.79 -29.01 5.66
N ILE A 18 -4.65 -30.01 5.80
CA ILE A 18 -5.19 -30.44 7.08
C ILE A 18 -4.30 -31.56 7.64
N HIS A 19 -3.91 -31.41 8.91
CA HIS A 19 -3.11 -32.41 9.61
C HIS A 19 -4.03 -33.28 10.46
N VAL A 20 -4.05 -34.58 10.18
CA VAL A 20 -4.90 -35.57 10.86
C VAL A 20 -4.06 -36.67 11.49
N ASP A 21 -4.63 -37.38 12.45
CA ASP A 21 -3.94 -38.47 13.13
C ASP A 21 -3.70 -39.67 12.20
N LYS A 22 -2.77 -40.55 12.58
CA LYS A 22 -2.30 -41.65 11.71
C LYS A 22 -3.38 -42.69 11.39
N ASN A 23 -4.33 -42.86 12.29
CA ASN A 23 -5.46 -43.78 12.16
C ASN A 23 -6.59 -43.24 11.27
N VAL A 24 -6.58 -41.95 10.94
CA VAL A 24 -7.51 -41.35 9.98
C VAL A 24 -7.17 -41.83 8.57
N ARG A 25 -8.16 -42.33 7.84
CA ARG A 25 -8.01 -42.87 6.48
C ARG A 25 -8.58 -41.94 5.41
N GLU A 26 -9.64 -41.24 5.74
CA GLU A 26 -10.34 -40.31 4.86
C GLU A 26 -10.90 -39.15 5.66
N LEU A 27 -11.07 -38.02 4.99
CA LEU A 27 -11.74 -36.83 5.52
C LEU A 27 -12.93 -36.53 4.64
N ILE A 28 -14.11 -36.35 5.23
CA ILE A 28 -15.35 -36.05 4.50
C ILE A 28 -15.77 -34.63 4.85
N ILE A 29 -15.95 -33.79 3.83
CA ILE A 29 -16.45 -32.41 3.94
C ILE A 29 -17.51 -32.24 2.87
N ASP A 30 -18.74 -31.86 3.25
CA ASP A 30 -19.90 -31.71 2.36
C ASP A 30 -20.03 -32.87 1.36
N ASP A 31 -20.11 -34.09 1.89
CA ASP A 31 -20.22 -35.36 1.14
C ASP A 31 -19.07 -35.69 0.18
N LYS A 32 -18.02 -34.86 0.13
CA LYS A 32 -16.82 -35.09 -0.67
C LYS A 32 -15.74 -35.76 0.17
N VAL A 33 -15.23 -36.87 -0.35
CA VAL A 33 -14.20 -37.68 0.31
C VAL A 33 -12.80 -37.24 -0.14
N TYR A 34 -11.96 -36.88 0.80
CA TYR A 34 -10.55 -36.54 0.61
C TYR A 34 -9.65 -37.64 1.17
N PRO A 35 -8.91 -38.38 0.32
CA PRO A 35 -8.10 -39.50 0.78
C PRO A 35 -6.82 -39.03 1.46
N VAL A 36 -6.37 -39.78 2.47
CA VAL A 36 -5.06 -39.55 3.08
C VAL A 36 -3.96 -40.04 2.15
N SER A 37 -2.99 -39.17 1.80
CA SER A 37 -1.81 -39.58 1.06
C SER A 37 -0.88 -40.41 1.96
N GLN A 38 -1.09 -41.72 2.02
CA GLN A 38 -0.20 -42.63 2.74
C GLN A 38 1.12 -42.77 1.97
N LYS A 39 2.21 -42.21 2.49
CA LYS A 39 3.54 -42.41 1.91
C LYS A 39 3.98 -43.87 2.15
N LYS A 40 3.99 -44.68 1.08
CA LYS A 40 4.56 -46.04 1.05
C LYS A 40 6.11 -46.02 1.04
N SER A 41 6.75 -45.35 2.00
CA SER A 41 8.22 -45.34 2.10
C SER A 41 8.68 -46.13 3.31
N VAL A 42 9.68 -47.00 3.13
CA VAL A 42 10.29 -47.85 4.16
C VAL A 42 10.85 -47.03 5.33
N LEU A 43 11.21 -45.76 5.09
CA LEU A 43 11.69 -44.80 6.09
C LEU A 43 10.58 -44.14 6.95
N SER A 44 9.31 -44.30 6.59
CA SER A 44 8.18 -43.74 7.36
C SER A 44 8.03 -44.34 8.76
N LYS A 45 8.70 -45.48 9.02
CA LYS A 45 8.76 -46.16 10.32
C LYS A 45 9.73 -45.49 11.31
N LEU A 46 10.62 -44.60 10.85
CA LEU A 46 11.62 -43.94 11.71
C LEU A 46 11.07 -42.72 12.47
N GLU A 47 9.97 -42.12 12.01
CA GLU A 47 9.31 -40.97 12.67
C GLU A 47 7.88 -41.32 13.11
N PRO A 48 7.71 -41.98 14.28
CA PRO A 48 6.41 -42.42 14.77
C PRO A 48 5.46 -41.27 15.13
N THR A 49 5.93 -40.03 15.27
CA THR A 49 5.14 -38.86 15.74
C THR A 49 4.52 -38.01 14.63
N ARG A 50 4.81 -38.25 13.35
CA ARG A 50 4.38 -37.35 12.27
C ARG A 50 2.93 -37.58 11.84
N LYS A 51 2.09 -36.55 11.94
CA LYS A 51 0.68 -36.55 11.50
C LYS A 51 0.54 -36.75 9.98
N ASN A 52 -0.57 -37.37 9.58
CA ASN A 52 -0.97 -37.48 8.18
C ASN A 52 -1.38 -36.11 7.65
N LYS A 53 -1.18 -35.88 6.35
CA LYS A 53 -1.51 -34.62 5.67
C LYS A 53 -2.53 -34.90 4.57
N ILE A 54 -3.61 -34.13 4.55
CA ILE A 54 -4.63 -34.15 3.50
C ILE A 54 -4.61 -32.77 2.86
N LYS A 55 -4.45 -32.74 1.54
CA LYS A 55 -4.64 -31.51 0.76
C LYS A 55 -6.10 -31.39 0.38
N VAL A 56 -6.67 -30.24 0.67
CA VAL A 56 -8.07 -29.93 0.37
C VAL A 56 -8.08 -28.67 -0.49
N GLU A 57 -8.77 -28.75 -1.62
CA GLU A 57 -8.93 -27.63 -2.56
C GLU A 57 -10.28 -26.96 -2.31
N PHE A 58 -10.24 -25.64 -2.18
CA PHE A 58 -11.39 -24.79 -1.92
C PHE A 58 -11.42 -23.63 -2.92
N GLN A 59 -12.61 -23.08 -3.11
CA GLN A 59 -12.78 -21.74 -3.68
C GLN A 59 -13.04 -20.78 -2.53
N GLU A 60 -12.18 -19.77 -2.41
CA GLU A 60 -12.30 -18.73 -1.39
C GLU A 60 -12.75 -17.44 -2.06
N ARG A 61 -13.76 -16.78 -1.49
CA ARG A 61 -14.05 -15.37 -1.79
C ARG A 61 -13.34 -14.49 -0.78
N LEU A 62 -12.48 -13.60 -1.25
CA LEU A 62 -11.74 -12.66 -0.43
C LEU A 62 -12.13 -11.24 -0.78
N ILE A 63 -12.22 -10.39 0.24
CA ILE A 63 -12.36 -8.94 0.09
C ILE A 63 -11.12 -8.32 0.72
N ILE A 64 -10.32 -7.62 -0.09
CA ILE A 64 -9.17 -6.84 0.37
C ILE A 64 -9.56 -5.37 0.33
N GLU A 65 -9.30 -4.67 1.43
CA GLU A 65 -9.41 -3.22 1.52
C GLU A 65 -8.07 -2.63 1.93
N ASN A 66 -7.53 -1.72 1.13
CA ASN A 66 -6.34 -0.94 1.46
C ASN A 66 -6.68 0.54 1.35
N GLU A 67 -6.29 1.32 2.35
CA GLU A 67 -6.41 2.78 2.34
C GLU A 67 -5.03 3.36 2.65
N ASP A 68 -4.63 4.36 1.87
CA ASP A 68 -3.32 4.98 2.01
C ASP A 68 -3.33 6.39 1.41
N ASP A 69 -2.36 7.19 1.83
CA ASP A 69 -2.11 8.53 1.32
C ASP A 69 -0.69 8.66 0.74
N ILE A 70 -0.52 9.67 -0.11
CA ILE A 70 0.77 10.01 -0.68
C ILE A 70 0.91 11.52 -0.84
N ALA A 71 2.10 12.02 -0.53
CA ALA A 71 2.44 13.42 -0.63
C ALA A 71 3.74 13.58 -1.40
N PHE A 72 3.83 14.68 -2.14
CA PHE A 72 5.01 15.02 -2.93
C PHE A 72 5.45 16.45 -2.65
N ASP A 73 6.75 16.71 -2.72
CA ASP A 73 7.27 18.06 -2.83
C ASP A 73 7.06 18.62 -4.24
N HIS A 74 7.47 19.88 -4.44
CA HIS A 74 7.33 20.55 -5.73
C HIS A 74 8.19 19.92 -6.84
N HIS A 75 9.20 19.12 -6.51
CA HIS A 75 10.03 18.37 -7.46
C HIS A 75 9.47 16.97 -7.76
N GLY A 76 8.31 16.61 -7.19
CA GLY A 76 7.70 15.29 -7.39
C GLY A 76 8.36 14.17 -6.60
N LYS A 77 9.21 14.49 -5.60
CA LYS A 77 9.75 13.50 -4.66
C LYS A 77 8.72 13.22 -3.58
N GLU A 78 8.56 11.95 -3.22
CA GLU A 78 7.64 11.55 -2.17
C GLU A 78 8.12 12.06 -0.81
N ILE A 79 7.16 12.53 0.00
CA ILE A 79 7.44 13.12 1.30
C ILE A 79 6.55 12.49 2.35
N ASP A 80 7.10 12.35 3.55
CA ASP A 80 6.36 11.91 4.73
C ASP A 80 5.52 13.07 5.27
N LEU A 81 4.28 13.18 4.76
CA LEU A 81 3.28 14.16 5.19
C LEU A 81 1.89 13.54 5.01
N SER A 82 1.14 13.40 6.10
CA SER A 82 -0.19 12.78 6.08
C SER A 82 -1.26 13.72 5.53
N TYR A 83 -2.07 13.20 4.60
CA TYR A 83 -3.25 13.86 4.04
C TYR A 83 -4.23 14.25 5.15
N LYS A 84 -4.66 13.28 5.96
CA LYS A 84 -5.68 13.48 7.01
C LYS A 84 -5.26 14.50 8.07
N SER A 85 -3.97 14.55 8.39
CA SER A 85 -3.45 15.53 9.34
C SER A 85 -3.43 16.94 8.73
N THR A 86 -3.07 17.03 7.44
CA THR A 86 -3.00 18.30 6.72
C THR A 86 -4.38 18.87 6.45
N GLU A 87 -5.34 18.04 6.03
CA GLU A 87 -6.75 18.40 5.80
C GLU A 87 -7.38 19.08 7.03
N LYS A 88 -7.05 18.64 8.25
CA LYS A 88 -7.55 19.25 9.50
C LYS A 88 -7.01 20.65 9.76
N ILE A 89 -5.83 20.97 9.23
CA ILE A 89 -5.13 22.24 9.45
C ILE A 89 -5.47 23.24 8.32
N VAL A 90 -5.74 22.75 7.11
CA VAL A 90 -6.14 23.59 5.99
C VAL A 90 -7.50 24.22 6.30
N GLU A 91 -7.52 25.56 6.34
CA GLU A 91 -8.73 26.33 6.64
C GLU A 91 -9.76 26.11 5.52
N LYS A 92 -10.94 25.56 5.87
CA LYS A 92 -12.02 25.30 4.89
C LYS A 92 -12.52 26.58 4.21
N HIS A 93 -12.42 27.71 4.90
CA HIS A 93 -12.93 29.02 4.46
C HIS A 93 -11.84 30.09 4.64
N PRO A 94 -10.83 30.13 3.77
CA PRO A 94 -9.73 31.07 3.91
C PRO A 94 -10.24 32.50 3.77
N ARG A 95 -9.85 33.36 4.72
CA ARG A 95 -10.24 34.79 4.69
C ARG A 95 -9.58 35.58 3.56
N ARG A 96 -8.49 35.06 2.99
CA ARG A 96 -7.72 35.68 1.91
C ARG A 96 -7.23 34.61 0.94
N ILE A 97 -7.55 34.78 -0.33
CA ILE A 97 -6.99 33.97 -1.42
C ILE A 97 -5.75 34.71 -1.92
N GLN A 98 -4.59 34.07 -1.84
CA GLN A 98 -3.36 34.63 -2.39
C GLN A 98 -3.34 34.38 -3.90
N SER A 99 -3.20 35.43 -4.71
CA SER A 99 -2.97 35.30 -6.14
C SER A 99 -1.61 34.64 -6.39
N ALA A 100 -1.50 33.86 -7.47
CA ALA A 100 -0.27 33.19 -7.87
C ALA A 100 0.82 34.23 -8.19
N GLY A 101 1.59 34.62 -7.17
CA GLY A 101 2.77 35.47 -7.33
C GLY A 101 3.96 34.64 -7.79
N ASP A 102 4.96 35.31 -8.36
CA ASP A 102 6.19 34.69 -8.90
C ASP A 102 6.98 33.84 -7.88
N ASN A 103 6.70 34.01 -6.59
CA ASN A 103 7.36 33.29 -5.50
C ASN A 103 6.79 31.89 -5.23
N ILE A 104 5.67 31.52 -5.88
CA ILE A 104 5.04 30.22 -5.70
C ILE A 104 5.53 29.27 -6.78
N LYS A 105 6.23 28.21 -6.38
CA LYS A 105 6.67 27.15 -7.28
C LYS A 105 5.54 26.16 -7.50
N LYS A 106 5.18 25.94 -8.77
CA LYS A 106 4.22 24.89 -9.15
C LYS A 106 4.87 23.51 -9.02
N PRO A 107 4.08 22.46 -8.72
CA PRO A 107 4.56 21.09 -8.77
C PRO A 107 5.04 20.72 -10.18
N GLU A 108 6.19 20.07 -10.26
CA GLU A 108 6.74 19.51 -11.51
C GLU A 108 6.02 18.22 -11.92
N ILE A 109 5.45 17.49 -10.95
CA ILE A 109 4.70 16.26 -11.21
C ILE A 109 3.25 16.56 -11.62
N THR A 110 2.76 15.82 -12.62
CA THR A 110 1.37 15.93 -13.06
C THR A 110 0.41 15.21 -12.11
N ILE A 111 -0.85 15.62 -12.12
CA ILE A 111 -1.91 14.98 -11.31
C ILE A 111 -2.03 13.50 -11.68
N ASP A 112 -2.06 13.15 -12.96
CA ASP A 112 -2.18 11.77 -13.43
C ASP A 112 -1.01 10.89 -12.96
N ALA A 113 0.22 11.41 -12.99
CA ALA A 113 1.38 10.69 -12.48
C ALA A 113 1.28 10.45 -10.97
N THR A 114 0.74 11.42 -10.24
CA THR A 114 0.51 11.35 -8.78
C THR A 114 -0.56 10.29 -8.47
N VAL A 115 -1.67 10.28 -9.21
CA VAL A 115 -2.75 9.29 -9.09
C VAL A 115 -2.23 7.89 -9.38
N ASN A 116 -1.47 7.70 -10.47
CA ASN A 116 -0.91 6.40 -10.82
C ASN A 116 0.04 5.85 -9.75
N LYS A 117 0.85 6.72 -9.13
CA LYS A 117 1.69 6.32 -7.99
C LYS A 117 0.84 5.86 -6.80
N LEU A 118 -0.21 6.58 -6.44
CA LEU A 118 -1.12 6.17 -5.36
C LEU A 118 -1.78 4.82 -5.67
N ILE A 119 -2.31 4.65 -6.89
CA ILE A 119 -2.91 3.38 -7.34
C ILE A 119 -1.91 2.22 -7.22
N SER A 120 -0.65 2.43 -7.64
CA SER A 120 0.40 1.41 -7.52
C SER A 120 0.74 1.04 -6.07
N LYS A 121 0.62 2.00 -5.15
CA LYS A 121 0.83 1.80 -3.70
C LYS A 121 -0.34 1.00 -3.08
N LEU A 122 -1.56 1.30 -3.52
CA LEU A 122 -2.79 0.69 -3.02
C LEU A 122 -3.02 -0.74 -3.55
N LYS A 123 -2.70 -0.99 -4.83
CA LYS A 123 -2.84 -2.33 -5.44
C LYS A 123 -1.76 -3.27 -4.89
N LYS A 124 -2.19 -4.32 -4.19
CA LYS A 124 -1.31 -5.43 -3.82
C LYS A 124 -1.08 -6.36 -5.02
N PRO A 125 0.06 -7.06 -5.10
CA PRO A 125 0.28 -8.05 -6.16
C PRO A 125 -0.80 -9.13 -6.08
N THR A 126 -1.41 -9.40 -7.21
CA THR A 126 -2.50 -10.37 -7.37
C THR A 126 -1.98 -11.79 -7.16
N ASP A 127 -2.64 -12.56 -6.29
CA ASP A 127 -2.31 -13.96 -6.04
C ASP A 127 -2.59 -14.83 -7.28
N LYS A 128 -1.88 -15.96 -7.41
CA LYS A 128 -2.15 -16.93 -8.46
C LYS A 128 -3.49 -17.63 -8.21
N GLY A 129 -4.26 -17.90 -9.28
CA GLY A 129 -5.49 -18.69 -9.21
C GLY A 129 -6.77 -17.89 -9.01
N ILE A 130 -6.77 -16.58 -9.30
CA ILE A 130 -7.99 -15.77 -9.29
C ILE A 130 -8.87 -16.09 -10.49
N LYS A 131 -10.15 -16.34 -10.21
CA LYS A 131 -11.19 -16.67 -11.20
C LYS A 131 -12.08 -15.49 -11.57
N SER A 132 -12.41 -14.66 -10.58
CA SER A 132 -13.18 -13.44 -10.75
C SER A 132 -12.55 -12.34 -9.91
N LEU A 133 -12.46 -11.13 -10.45
CA LEU A 133 -11.87 -9.98 -9.77
C LEU A 133 -12.74 -8.75 -10.08
N ASP A 134 -13.32 -8.16 -9.04
CA ASP A 134 -13.98 -6.87 -9.07
C ASP A 134 -13.14 -5.87 -8.29
N GLU A 135 -12.58 -4.88 -8.98
CA GLU A 135 -11.71 -3.87 -8.38
C GLU A 135 -12.41 -2.51 -8.35
N LYS A 136 -12.33 -1.84 -7.21
CA LYS A 136 -12.79 -0.47 -7.04
C LYS A 136 -11.69 0.39 -6.45
N ILE A 137 -11.49 1.58 -7.03
CA ILE A 137 -10.61 2.61 -6.49
C ILE A 137 -11.46 3.84 -6.23
N GLU A 138 -11.38 4.35 -5.01
CA GLU A 138 -12.02 5.58 -4.58
C GLU A 138 -10.91 6.56 -4.20
N LEU A 139 -10.87 7.71 -4.87
CA LEU A 139 -9.92 8.78 -4.55
C LEU A 139 -10.65 9.87 -3.76
N CYS A 140 -9.99 10.38 -2.74
CA CYS A 140 -10.41 11.61 -2.07
C CYS A 140 -10.00 12.84 -2.89
N ASP A 141 -10.34 14.02 -2.38
CA ASP A 141 -9.92 15.29 -2.99
C ASP A 141 -8.40 15.44 -3.07
N ILE A 142 -7.94 16.26 -4.02
CA ILE A 142 -6.54 16.59 -4.19
C ILE A 142 -6.21 17.80 -3.33
N LEU A 143 -5.35 17.63 -2.33
CA LEU A 143 -4.87 18.74 -1.52
C LEU A 143 -3.57 19.29 -2.09
N GLU A 144 -3.64 20.50 -2.66
CA GLU A 144 -2.47 21.33 -2.96
C GLU A 144 -2.21 22.27 -1.78
N VAL A 145 -1.01 22.17 -1.19
CA VAL A 145 -0.67 22.89 0.03
C VAL A 145 0.61 23.69 -0.17
N TYR A 146 0.52 24.99 0.08
CA TYR A 146 1.67 25.89 0.03
C TYR A 146 2.43 25.86 1.34
N VAL A 147 3.70 25.49 1.27
CA VAL A 147 4.60 25.38 2.44
C VAL A 147 5.60 26.55 2.42
N PRO A 148 5.73 27.31 3.51
CA PRO A 148 6.79 28.32 3.62
C PRO A 148 8.18 27.67 3.59
N VAL A 149 9.07 28.21 2.77
CA VAL A 149 10.47 27.80 2.71
C VAL A 149 11.34 28.98 3.11
N TYR A 150 12.13 28.81 4.15
CA TYR A 150 13.13 29.80 4.53
C TYR A 150 14.37 29.63 3.67
N GLU A 151 14.86 30.73 3.11
CA GLU A 151 16.08 30.76 2.32
C GLU A 151 17.15 31.58 3.05
N ALA A 152 18.32 30.98 3.28
CA ALA A 152 19.46 31.63 3.89
C ALA A 152 20.65 31.63 2.93
N ARG A 153 21.25 32.80 2.71
CA ARG A 153 22.46 32.96 1.91
C ARG A 153 23.68 32.78 2.80
N LEU A 154 24.41 31.69 2.59
CA LEU A 154 25.64 31.37 3.31
C LEU A 154 26.83 31.91 2.53
N ILE A 155 27.65 32.72 3.18
CA ILE A 155 28.86 33.31 2.58
C ILE A 155 30.09 32.70 3.25
N GLY A 156 30.83 31.90 2.49
CA GLY A 156 32.06 31.25 2.92
C GLY A 156 33.34 31.99 2.49
N PRO A 157 34.52 31.44 2.83
CA PRO A 157 35.81 31.98 2.42
C PRO A 157 35.91 32.18 0.91
N LYS A 158 36.62 33.22 0.47
CA LYS A 158 36.73 33.63 -0.95
C LYS A 158 35.40 34.02 -1.60
N LYS A 159 34.45 34.58 -0.83
CA LYS A 159 33.12 35.00 -1.30
C LYS A 159 32.29 33.87 -1.94
N LYS A 160 32.56 32.61 -1.58
CA LYS A 160 31.75 31.47 -2.05
C LYS A 160 30.36 31.58 -1.46
N ILE A 161 29.35 31.67 -2.32
CA ILE A 161 27.95 31.79 -1.90
C ILE A 161 27.26 30.44 -2.07
N LYS A 162 26.58 29.98 -1.02
CA LYS A 162 25.63 28.86 -1.08
C LYS A 162 24.27 29.33 -0.58
N ILE A 163 23.22 28.68 -1.07
CA ILE A 163 21.85 28.91 -0.63
C ILE A 163 21.43 27.68 0.17
N LEU A 164 20.98 27.91 1.40
CA LEU A 164 20.36 26.90 2.25
C LEU A 164 18.85 27.13 2.25
N ARG A 165 18.08 26.10 1.92
CA ARG A 165 16.62 26.13 1.99
C ARG A 165 16.14 25.19 3.08
N ILE A 166 15.21 25.66 3.90
CA ILE A 166 14.64 24.91 5.00
C ILE A 166 13.12 24.91 4.85
N ASP A 167 12.53 23.72 4.80
CA ASP A 167 11.08 23.53 4.88
C ASP A 167 10.60 23.88 6.30
N ALA A 168 9.73 24.88 6.43
CA ALA A 168 9.28 25.37 7.73
C ALA A 168 8.40 24.37 8.49
N VAL A 169 7.66 23.52 7.77
CA VAL A 169 6.71 22.55 8.35
C VAL A 169 7.46 21.29 8.78
N ARG A 170 8.30 20.75 7.90
CA ARG A 170 9.02 19.49 8.13
C ARG A 170 10.35 19.68 8.84
N LYS A 171 10.83 20.92 8.98
CA LYS A 171 12.13 21.27 9.57
C LYS A 171 13.31 20.52 8.92
N LYS A 172 13.22 20.31 7.60
CA LYS A 172 14.22 19.60 6.78
C LYS A 172 14.90 20.56 5.81
N THR A 173 16.19 20.33 5.57
CA THR A 173 16.93 21.02 4.50
C THR A 173 16.54 20.45 3.14
N LEU A 174 16.28 21.32 2.17
CA LEU A 174 15.89 20.96 0.80
C LEU A 174 17.09 20.90 -0.16
#